data_AF-A0A183JSE9-F1
#
_entry.id   AF-A0A183JSE9-F1
#
_cell.length_a   1.000
_cell.length_b   1.000
_cell.length_c   1.000
_cell.angle_alpha   90.00
_cell.angle_beta   90.00
_cell.angle_gamma   90.00
#
_symmetry.space_group_name_H-M   'P 1'
#
loop_
_entity.id
_entity.type
_entity.pdbx_description
1 polymer ?
#
loop_
_entity_poly.entity_id
_entity_poly.type
_entity_poly.pdbx_seq_one_letter_code
_entity_poly.pdbx_strand_id
1 'polypeptide(L)'
;MIQWSFSVILRILFIGYFFFKKMYWFFSLVGYTPAYPRLSVEPPAMRLVSTVTLLSLGLQLLTCGLVQFSVFVFTRLQPWYLPLFTYHEDYELKNYESTAIFSVSVYQYIILAIVFSKSAPYRRSILSNR
;
A
#
# COMPACT_ATOMS: atom_id res chain seq x y z
N MET A 1 29.45 6.61 -10.40
CA MET A 1 28.52 5.85 -11.26
C MET A 1 27.95 4.74 -10.39
N ILE A 2 26.69 4.87 -9.94
CA ILE A 2 26.12 4.00 -8.90
C ILE A 2 25.94 2.60 -9.49
N GLN A 3 26.87 1.69 -9.20
CA GLN A 3 26.83 0.32 -9.67
C GLN A 3 25.98 -0.51 -8.71
N TRP A 4 24.66 -0.39 -8.85
CA TRP A 4 23.72 -1.17 -8.05
C TRP A 4 23.98 -2.68 -8.25
N SER A 5 24.29 -3.39 -7.17
CA SER A 5 24.60 -4.81 -7.21
C SER A 5 23.39 -5.62 -7.76
N PHE A 6 23.63 -6.56 -8.68
CA PHE A 6 22.59 -7.32 -9.40
C PHE A 6 21.55 -7.98 -8.47
N SER A 7 22.02 -8.51 -7.34
CA SER A 7 21.17 -9.13 -6.31
C SER A 7 20.13 -8.17 -5.71
N VAL A 8 20.41 -6.87 -5.72
CA VAL A 8 19.52 -5.86 -5.15
C VAL A 8 18.45 -5.45 -6.14
N ILE A 9 18.84 -5.27 -7.41
CA ILE A 9 17.88 -5.08 -8.51
C ILE A 9 16.91 -6.25 -8.54
N LEU A 10 17.41 -7.49 -8.39
CA LEU A 10 16.56 -8.67 -8.34
C LEU A 10 15.60 -8.67 -7.14
N ARG A 11 16.04 -8.27 -5.94
CA ARG A 11 15.14 -8.13 -4.77
C ARG A 11 14.05 -7.10 -5.04
N ILE A 12 14.39 -5.91 -5.54
CA ILE A 12 13.42 -4.85 -5.84
C ILE A 12 12.43 -5.31 -6.91
N LEU A 13 12.90 -5.95 -7.98
CA LEU A 13 12.05 -6.47 -9.06
C LEU A 13 11.14 -7.59 -8.58
N PHE A 14 11.63 -8.51 -7.75
CA PHE A 14 10.83 -9.62 -7.21
C PHE A 14 9.70 -9.12 -6.31
N ILE A 15 10.03 -8.18 -5.44
CA ILE A 15 9.08 -7.52 -4.55
C ILE A 15 8.07 -6.67 -5.35
N GLY A 16 8.54 -5.92 -6.35
CA GLY A 16 7.71 -5.13 -7.24
C GLY A 16 6.74 -6.02 -8.02
N TYR A 17 7.20 -7.16 -8.52
CA TYR A 17 6.36 -8.15 -9.19
C TYR A 17 5.23 -8.67 -8.30
N PHE A 18 5.53 -9.02 -7.05
CA PHE A 18 4.51 -9.44 -6.08
C PHE A 18 3.50 -8.33 -5.80
N PHE A 19 3.96 -7.09 -5.68
CA PHE A 19 3.09 -5.93 -5.52
C PHE A 19 2.16 -5.73 -6.73
N PHE A 20 2.72 -5.71 -7.94
CA PHE A 20 1.94 -5.57 -9.18
C PHE A 20 0.93 -6.70 -9.34
N LYS A 21 1.30 -7.95 -9.02
CA LYS A 21 0.38 -9.10 -9.03
C LYS A 21 -0.78 -8.93 -8.06
N LYS A 22 -0.53 -8.50 -6.81
CA LYS A 22 -1.59 -8.27 -5.81
C LYS A 22 -2.50 -7.11 -6.20
N MET A 23 -1.94 -6.02 -6.71
CA MET A 23 -2.69 -4.86 -7.20
C MET A 23 -3.55 -5.26 -8.41
N TYR A 24 -2.96 -5.90 -9.41
CA TYR A 24 -3.67 -6.39 -10.60
C TYR A 24 -4.82 -7.33 -10.25
N TRP A 25 -4.59 -8.27 -9.34
CA TRP A 25 -5.61 -9.18 -8.85
C TRP A 25 -6.77 -8.43 -8.17
N PHE A 26 -6.46 -7.47 -7.30
CA PHE A 26 -7.48 -6.64 -6.64
C PHE A 26 -8.30 -5.80 -7.63
N PHE A 27 -7.64 -5.11 -8.58
CA PHE A 27 -8.31 -4.32 -9.60
C PHE A 27 -9.20 -5.17 -10.51
N SER A 28 -8.76 -6.39 -10.85
CA SER A 28 -9.57 -7.34 -11.61
C SER A 28 -10.87 -7.66 -10.86
N LEU A 29 -10.80 -8.01 -9.58
CA LEU A 29 -11.99 -8.32 -8.77
C LEU A 29 -12.98 -7.16 -8.65
N VAL A 30 -12.47 -5.94 -8.46
CA VAL A 30 -13.33 -4.74 -8.40
C VAL A 30 -13.95 -4.44 -9.76
N GLY A 31 -13.20 -4.65 -10.85
CA GLY A 31 -13.64 -4.43 -12.23
C GLY A 31 -14.82 -5.32 -12.65
N TYR A 32 -14.83 -6.58 -12.20
CA TYR A 32 -15.87 -7.56 -12.55
C TYR A 32 -17.17 -7.46 -11.73
N THR A 33 -17.32 -6.46 -10.84
CA THR A 33 -18.55 -6.30 -10.05
C THR A 33 -19.74 -5.82 -10.90
N PRO A 34 -20.88 -6.55 -10.92
CA PRO A 34 -22.06 -6.15 -11.69
C PRO A 34 -22.75 -4.93 -11.07
N ALA A 35 -23.48 -4.19 -11.90
CA ALA A 35 -24.31 -3.06 -11.48
C ALA A 35 -25.37 -3.48 -10.44
N TYR A 36 -25.72 -2.56 -9.54
CA TYR A 36 -26.78 -2.82 -8.56
C TYR A 36 -28.15 -2.93 -9.28
N PRO A 37 -28.99 -3.93 -8.95
CA PRO A 37 -30.20 -4.23 -9.73
C PRO A 37 -31.35 -3.22 -9.51
N ARG A 38 -31.19 -2.25 -8.61
CA ARG A 38 -32.16 -1.18 -8.37
C ARG A 38 -31.52 0.18 -8.68
N LEU A 39 -32.30 1.06 -9.32
CA LEU A 39 -31.92 2.44 -9.54
C LEU A 39 -31.87 3.19 -8.19
N SER A 40 -30.74 3.81 -7.87
CA SER A 40 -30.64 4.71 -6.72
C SER A 40 -31.29 6.06 -7.05
N VAL A 41 -32.02 6.63 -6.08
CA VAL A 41 -32.63 7.96 -6.20
C VAL A 41 -31.56 9.07 -6.11
N GLU A 42 -30.44 8.77 -5.46
CA GLU A 42 -29.31 9.69 -5.35
C GLU A 42 -28.53 9.74 -6.67
N PRO A 43 -28.24 10.94 -7.21
CA PRO A 43 -27.37 11.10 -8.36
C PRO A 43 -25.90 10.87 -7.97
N PRO A 44 -25.07 10.34 -8.89
CA PRO A 44 -23.66 10.12 -8.62
C PRO A 44 -23.00 11.43 -8.21
N ALA A 45 -22.17 11.37 -7.17
CA ALA A 45 -21.48 12.54 -6.66
C ALA A 45 -20.64 13.19 -7.78
N MET A 46 -21.08 14.35 -8.27
CA MET A 46 -20.44 15.08 -9.36
C MET A 46 -19.17 15.83 -8.91
N ARG A 47 -18.93 15.90 -7.60
CA ARG A 47 -17.73 16.49 -7.00
C ARG A 47 -16.72 15.38 -6.76
N LEU A 48 -15.65 15.34 -7.57
CA LEU A 48 -14.56 14.35 -7.45
C LEU A 48 -13.89 14.35 -6.07
N VAL A 49 -13.95 15.48 -5.36
CA VAL A 49 -13.24 15.68 -4.10
C VAL A 49 -14.16 16.41 -3.12
N SER A 50 -14.77 15.65 -2.20
CA SER A 50 -15.51 16.19 -1.05
C SER A 50 -14.55 16.51 0.10
N THR A 51 -14.89 17.49 0.94
CA THR A 51 -14.13 17.80 2.16
C THR A 51 -14.05 16.58 3.09
N VAL A 52 -15.10 15.76 3.14
CA VAL A 52 -15.12 14.51 3.92
C VAL A 52 -14.14 13.48 3.35
N THR A 53 -14.03 13.38 2.03
CA THR A 53 -13.05 12.47 1.39
C THR A 53 -11.61 12.94 1.57
N LEU A 54 -11.35 14.26 1.53
CA LEU A 54 -10.03 14.82 1.82
C LEU A 54 -9.62 14.60 3.27
N LEU A 55 -10.54 14.81 4.21
CA LEU A 55 -10.29 14.56 5.63
C LEU A 55 -10.01 13.08 5.89
N SER A 56 -10.78 12.18 5.27
CA SER A 56 -10.54 10.73 5.32
C SER A 56 -9.15 10.36 4.78
N LEU A 57 -8.76 10.91 3.63
CA LEU A 57 -7.43 10.69 3.05
C LEU A 57 -6.32 11.22 3.97
N GLY A 58 -6.51 12.41 4.54
CA GLY A 58 -5.56 13.01 5.48
C GLY A 58 -5.35 12.14 6.72
N LEU A 59 -6.42 11.65 7.35
CA LEU A 59 -6.32 10.74 8.49
C LEU A 59 -5.63 9.42 8.13
N GLN A 60 -5.86 8.90 6.92
CA GLN A 60 -5.21 7.66 6.49
C GLN A 60 -3.73 7.84 6.17
N LEU A 61 -3.33 8.99 5.62
CA LEU A 61 -1.92 9.35 5.45
C LEU A 61 -1.22 9.48 6.82
N LEU A 62 -1.86 10.14 7.78
CA LEU A 62 -1.34 10.23 9.15
C LEU A 62 -1.19 8.85 9.79
N THR A 63 -2.21 8.00 9.68
CA THR A 63 -2.17 6.62 10.20
C THR A 63 -1.05 5.80 9.55
N CYS A 64 -0.88 5.90 8.24
CA CYS A 64 0.21 5.21 7.54
C CYS A 64 1.59 5.70 8.01
N GLY A 65 1.77 7.01 8.19
CA GLY A 65 3.00 7.61 8.69
C GLY A 65 3.34 7.16 10.11
N LEU A 66 2.34 7.12 11.02
CA LEU A 66 2.54 6.64 12.39
C LEU A 66 2.96 5.18 12.43
N VAL A 67 2.34 4.33 11.62
CA VAL A 67 2.71 2.89 11.54
C VAL A 67 4.11 2.72 10.95
N GLN A 68 4.47 3.47 9.91
CA GLN A 68 5.82 3.44 9.33
C GLN A 68 6.88 3.89 10.35
N PHE A 69 6.60 4.96 11.09
CA PHE A 69 7.48 5.43 12.17
C PHE A 69 7.61 4.40 13.29
N SER A 70 6.50 3.78 13.69
CA SER A 70 6.51 2.73 14.72
C SER A 70 7.36 1.53 14.30
N VAL A 71 7.28 1.11 13.03
CA VAL A 71 8.06 0.01 12.47
C VAL A 71 9.55 0.37 12.43
N PHE A 72 9.89 1.61 12.09
CA PHE A 72 11.26 2.09 12.14
C PHE A 72 11.86 1.99 13.55
N VAL A 73 11.15 2.51 14.55
CA VAL A 73 11.58 2.40 15.97
C VAL A 73 11.65 0.94 16.41
N PHE A 74 10.65 0.14 16.07
CA PHE A 74 10.61 -1.28 16.44
C PHE A 74 11.77 -2.08 15.84
N THR A 75 12.17 -1.76 14.61
CA THR A 75 13.32 -2.39 13.94
C THR A 75 14.62 -2.07 14.68
N ARG A 76 14.78 -0.83 15.17
CA ARG A 76 15.93 -0.38 15.98
C ARG A 76 15.99 -1.02 17.37
N LEU A 77 14.84 -1.35 17.94
CA LEU A 77 14.75 -1.96 19.29
C LEU A 77 15.07 -3.45 19.31
N GLN A 78 15.16 -4.10 18.16
CA GLN A 78 15.44 -5.53 18.14
C GLN A 78 16.87 -5.84 18.60
N PRO A 79 17.10 -6.91 19.39
CA PRO A 79 18.40 -7.21 19.98
C PRO A 79 19.48 -7.56 18.94
N TRP A 80 19.08 -8.01 17.75
CA TRP A 80 19.97 -8.29 16.62
C TRP A 80 20.27 -7.07 15.75
N TYR A 81 19.75 -5.88 16.11
CA TYR A 81 19.91 -4.68 15.31
C TYR A 81 21.32 -4.11 15.51
N LEU A 82 22.17 -4.24 14.49
CA LEU A 82 23.47 -3.59 14.47
C LEU A 82 23.37 -2.26 13.71
N PRO A 83 23.58 -1.10 14.35
CA PRO A 83 23.75 0.16 13.64
C PRO A 83 25.01 0.08 12.77
N LEU A 84 24.84 0.26 11.46
CA LEU A 84 25.93 0.28 10.49
C LEU A 84 26.78 1.55 10.74
N PHE A 85 27.86 1.44 11.52
CA PHE A 85 28.78 2.54 11.81
C PHE A 85 29.82 2.80 10.70
N THR A 86 29.90 1.92 9.70
CA THR A 86 30.89 2.03 8.62
C THR A 86 30.20 2.37 7.31
N TYR A 87 30.48 3.56 6.77
CA TYR A 87 30.10 3.98 5.41
C TYR A 87 30.80 3.07 4.39
N HIS A 88 30.14 1.99 4.00
CA HIS A 88 30.50 1.19 2.83
C HIS A 88 29.27 1.16 1.92
N GLU A 89 29.42 1.56 0.66
CA GLU A 89 28.33 1.67 -0.33
C GLU A 89 27.52 0.37 -0.48
N ASP A 90 28.14 -0.79 -0.21
CA ASP A 90 27.47 -2.10 -0.24
C ASP A 90 26.45 -2.32 0.90
N TYR A 91 26.61 -1.63 2.04
CA TYR A 91 25.73 -1.77 3.20
C TYR A 91 24.62 -0.73 3.25
N GLU A 92 24.79 0.43 2.59
CA GLU A 92 23.72 1.45 2.49
C GLU A 92 22.42 0.86 1.95
N LEU A 93 22.54 -0.12 1.04
CA LEU A 93 21.40 -0.73 0.36
C LEU A 93 20.82 -1.95 1.07
N LYS A 94 21.53 -2.50 2.06
CA LYS A 94 21.09 -3.61 2.93
C LYS A 94 20.59 -3.09 4.28
N ASN A 95 20.02 -1.90 4.33
CA ASN A 95 19.45 -1.41 5.57
C ASN A 95 18.17 -2.19 5.91
N TYR A 96 18.16 -2.82 7.10
CA TYR A 96 17.02 -3.57 7.63
C TYR A 96 15.77 -2.69 7.76
N GLU A 97 15.97 -1.41 8.04
CA GLU A 97 14.90 -0.42 8.18
C GLU A 97 14.17 -0.17 6.87
N SER A 98 14.93 0.06 5.79
CA SER A 98 14.37 0.29 4.46
C SER A 98 13.58 -0.92 3.99
N THR A 99 14.04 -2.14 4.30
CA THR A 99 13.31 -3.37 3.97
C THR A 99 12.02 -3.50 4.80
N ALA A 100 12.06 -3.19 6.09
CA ALA A 100 10.89 -3.27 6.98
C ALA A 100 9.82 -2.24 6.61
N ILE A 101 10.21 -0.97 6.41
CA ILE A 101 9.31 0.11 5.96
C ILE A 101 8.71 -0.25 4.60
N PHE A 102 9.53 -0.74 3.67
CA PHE A 102 9.04 -1.14 2.36
C PHE A 102 7.99 -2.25 2.49
N SER A 103 8.24 -3.31 3.27
CA SER A 103 7.29 -4.40 3.46
C SER A 103 5.96 -3.93 4.04
N VAL A 104 6.00 -3.05 5.04
CA VAL A 104 4.79 -2.51 5.69
C VAL A 104 4.00 -1.62 4.74
N SER A 105 4.67 -0.79 3.93
CA SER A 105 3.98 0.05 2.94
C SER A 105 3.18 -0.77 1.93
N VAL A 106 3.68 -1.94 1.50
CA VAL A 106 2.94 -2.87 0.64
C VAL A 106 1.61 -3.31 1.27
N TYR A 107 1.59 -3.63 2.57
CA TYR A 107 0.34 -3.97 3.26
C TYR A 107 -0.60 -2.77 3.40
N GLN A 108 -0.06 -1.59 3.69
CA GLN A 108 -0.84 -0.36 3.77
C GLN A 108 -1.55 -0.04 2.45
N TYR A 109 -0.88 -0.22 1.30
CA TYR A 109 -1.51 -0.01 -0.01
C TYR A 109 -2.68 -0.98 -0.27
N ILE A 110 -2.56 -2.25 0.12
CA ILE A 110 -3.65 -3.23 -0.03
C ILE A 110 -4.84 -2.83 0.84
N ILE A 111 -4.59 -2.45 2.09
CA ILE A 111 -5.65 -2.02 3.02
C ILE A 111 -6.35 -0.77 2.50
N LEU A 112 -5.60 0.23 2.00
CA LEU A 112 -6.16 1.43 1.38
C LEU A 112 -7.04 1.07 0.18
N ALA A 113 -6.57 0.18 -0.69
CA ALA A 113 -7.34 -0.26 -1.84
C ALA A 113 -8.69 -0.89 -1.43
N ILE A 114 -8.71 -1.70 -0.36
CA ILE A 114 -9.94 -2.29 0.19
C ILE A 114 -10.85 -1.21 0.80
N VAL A 115 -10.32 -0.32 1.65
CA VAL A 115 -11.11 0.69 2.36
C VAL A 115 -11.75 1.70 1.41
N PHE A 116 -11.05 2.11 0.35
CA PHE A 116 -11.58 3.03 -0.66
C PHE A 116 -12.49 2.37 -1.70
N SER A 117 -12.64 1.04 -1.68
CA SER A 117 -13.54 0.32 -2.58
C SER A 117 -15.00 0.36 -2.12
N LYS A 118 -15.56 1.58 -2.05
CA LYS A 118 -16.97 1.77 -1.71
C LYS A 118 -17.87 1.09 -2.74
N SER A 119 -18.79 0.25 -2.26
CA SER A 119 -19.62 -0.62 -3.10
C SER A 119 -21.04 -0.04 -3.32
N ALA A 120 -21.84 0.17 -2.27
CA ALA A 120 -23.18 0.76 -2.39
C ALA A 120 -23.14 2.30 -2.49
N PRO A 121 -24.08 2.98 -3.20
CA PRO A 121 -25.33 2.50 -3.80
C PRO A 121 -25.26 2.14 -5.30
N TYR A 122 -24.12 2.33 -5.97
CA TYR A 122 -24.00 2.19 -7.43
C TYR A 122 -23.46 0.82 -7.91
N ARG A 123 -22.74 0.08 -7.06
CA ARG A 123 -22.20 -1.26 -7.37
C ARG A 123 -22.59 -2.29 -6.30
N ARG A 124 -22.63 -3.57 -6.66
CA ARG A 124 -22.75 -4.64 -5.66
C ARG A 124 -21.46 -4.77 -4.85
N SER A 125 -21.57 -5.33 -3.63
CA SER A 125 -20.41 -5.66 -2.80
C SER A 125 -19.39 -6.50 -3.57
N ILE A 126 -18.11 -6.28 -3.32
CA ILE A 126 -16.98 -7.04 -3.89
C ILE A 126 -17.12 -8.55 -3.66
N LEU A 127 -17.82 -8.94 -2.58
CA LEU A 127 -18.07 -10.34 -2.22
C LEU A 127 -19.18 -11.01 -3.06
N SER A 128 -19.89 -10.27 -3.92
CA SER A 128 -20.93 -10.83 -4.80
C SER A 128 -20.37 -11.47 -6.07
N ASN A 129 -19.06 -11.39 -6.31
CA ASN A 129 -18.42 -12.01 -7.46
C ASN A 129 -18.24 -13.51 -7.18
N ARG A 130 -18.90 -14.37 -7.98
CA ARG A 130 -18.74 -15.83 -7.94
C ARG A 130 -17.51 -16.27 -8.70
#